data_AF-D3CUH7-F1
#
_entry.id   AF-D3CUH7-F1
#
_cell.length_a   1.000
_cell.length_b   1.000
_cell.length_c   1.000
_cell.angle_alpha   90.00
_cell.angle_beta   90.00
_cell.angle_gamma   90.00
#
_symmetry.space_group_name_H-M   'P 1'
#
loop_
_entity.id
_entity.type
_entity.pdbx_description
1 polymer ?
#
loop_
_entity_poly.entity_id
_entity_poly.type
_entity_poly.pdbx_seq_one_letter_code
_entity_poly.pdbx_strand_id
1 'polypeptide(L)'
;MPSPQPGAALQIGTALQIGTAPQPGVPNRYLHAVEAALAAAAAGRQAVSDAFDVLFIEATAGGWQGRAADDWWRQAADQRAATLGHLEACVTECRGLLAGQSELVGLDDPRARHPGPAQAVPLAPAGRR
;
A
#
# COMPACT_ATOMS: atom_id res chain seq x y z
N MET A 1 -20.11 80.89 30.28
CA MET A 1 -20.46 79.50 30.67
C MET A 1 -19.49 78.54 30.00
N PRO A 2 -18.50 78.01 30.73
CA PRO A 2 -17.64 76.90 30.27
C PRO A 2 -18.17 75.54 30.77
N SER A 3 -17.77 74.44 30.11
CA SER A 3 -17.60 73.04 30.59
C SER A 3 -18.03 72.01 29.52
N PRO A 4 -17.55 70.76 29.54
CA PRO A 4 -16.15 70.34 29.41
C PRO A 4 -15.97 69.12 28.45
N GLN A 5 -14.75 68.83 28.00
CA GLN A 5 -14.32 67.49 27.58
C GLN A 5 -13.73 66.73 28.79
N PRO A 6 -13.86 65.40 28.86
CA PRO A 6 -12.69 64.54 28.63
C PRO A 6 -13.02 63.14 28.05
N GLY A 7 -12.02 62.43 27.52
CA GLY A 7 -12.09 60.98 27.35
C GLY A 7 -11.21 60.40 26.24
N ALA A 8 -9.95 60.12 26.55
CA ALA A 8 -9.07 59.31 25.74
C ALA A 8 -9.54 57.84 25.68
N ALA A 9 -9.49 57.22 24.50
CA ALA A 9 -9.25 55.78 24.36
C ALA A 9 -8.74 55.47 22.94
N LEU A 10 -7.44 55.23 22.87
CA LEU A 10 -6.75 54.50 21.83
C LEU A 10 -7.44 53.12 21.64
N GLN A 11 -7.94 52.79 20.45
CA GLN A 11 -8.09 51.39 20.05
C GLN A 11 -7.60 51.19 18.62
N ILE A 12 -6.48 50.49 18.58
CA ILE A 12 -5.73 50.02 17.44
C ILE A 12 -6.51 48.83 16.89
N GLY A 13 -7.20 49.00 15.77
CA GLY A 13 -7.82 47.90 15.03
C GLY A 13 -6.79 47.17 14.18
N THR A 14 -5.87 46.45 14.83
CA THR A 14 -4.91 45.55 14.18
C THR A 14 -5.65 44.38 13.51
N ALA A 15 -5.40 44.24 12.20
CA ALA A 15 -5.32 43.03 11.38
C ALA A 15 -6.23 41.84 11.68
N LEU A 16 -7.06 41.48 10.69
CA LEU A 16 -7.16 40.11 10.23
C LEU A 16 -6.85 40.06 8.74
N GLN A 17 -5.56 40.23 8.44
CA GLN A 17 -4.99 39.55 7.29
C GLN A 17 -5.04 38.07 7.69
N ILE A 18 -6.10 37.36 7.26
CA ILE A 18 -6.16 35.90 7.34
C ILE A 18 -5.14 35.41 6.31
N GLY A 19 -3.86 35.55 6.65
CA GLY A 19 -2.82 34.70 6.12
C GLY A 19 -3.24 33.30 6.53
N THR A 20 -3.77 32.55 5.56
CA THR A 20 -3.96 31.12 5.70
C THR A 20 -2.57 30.58 5.99
N ALA A 21 -2.27 30.37 7.29
CA ALA A 21 -1.09 29.62 7.66
C ALA A 21 -1.18 28.31 6.86
N PRO A 22 -0.11 27.89 6.14
CA PRO A 22 -0.14 26.62 5.45
C PRO A 22 -0.50 25.57 6.49
N GLN A 23 -1.69 24.99 6.35
CA GLN A 23 -2.15 23.93 7.24
C GLN A 23 -1.06 22.85 7.21
N PRO A 24 -0.53 22.43 8.38
CA PRO A 24 0.50 21.41 8.39
C PRO A 24 -0.10 20.14 7.77
N GLY A 25 0.45 19.72 6.63
CA GLY A 25 0.05 18.48 5.98
C GLY A 25 0.33 17.30 6.92
N VAL A 26 -0.58 16.32 6.90
CA VAL A 26 -0.42 15.08 7.67
C VAL A 26 0.03 13.94 6.74
N PRO A 27 0.74 12.92 7.26
CA PRO A 27 1.19 11.80 6.45
C PRO A 27 0.03 11.08 5.75
N ASN A 28 0.23 10.79 4.47
CA ASN A 28 -0.68 9.98 3.69
C ASN A 28 -0.61 8.51 4.15
N ARG A 29 -1.57 8.08 4.98
CA ARG A 29 -1.64 6.70 5.50
C ARG A 29 -1.97 5.69 4.42
N TYR A 30 -2.68 6.10 3.36
CA TYR A 30 -2.89 5.26 2.18
C TYR A 30 -1.55 4.93 1.49
N LEU A 31 -0.68 5.93 1.30
CA LEU A 31 0.65 5.74 0.71
C LEU A 31 1.47 4.72 1.52
N HIS A 32 1.52 4.87 2.84
CA HIS A 32 2.22 3.90 3.71
C HIS A 32 1.65 2.48 3.62
N ALA A 33 0.33 2.32 3.50
CA ALA A 33 -0.28 1.01 3.34
C ALA A 33 0.12 0.36 2.00
N VAL A 34 0.18 1.14 0.92
CA VAL A 34 0.63 0.66 -0.40
C VAL A 34 2.12 0.34 -0.41
N GLU A 35 2.96 1.13 0.27
CA GLU A 35 4.39 0.83 0.46
C GLU A 35 4.60 -0.50 1.20
N ALA A 36 3.85 -0.72 2.28
CA ALA A 36 3.90 -1.97 3.03
C ALA A 36 3.45 -3.17 2.17
N ALA A 37 2.39 -3.00 1.38
CA ALA A 37 1.92 -4.02 0.44
C ALA A 37 2.96 -4.33 -0.64
N LEU A 38 3.61 -3.30 -1.21
CA LEU A 38 4.68 -3.45 -2.19
C LEU A 38 5.86 -4.24 -1.62
N ALA A 39 6.29 -3.91 -0.39
CA ALA A 39 7.37 -4.62 0.28
C ALA A 39 7.00 -6.09 0.55
N ALA A 40 5.77 -6.35 1.01
CA ALA A 40 5.27 -7.70 1.23
C ALA A 40 5.19 -8.51 -0.07
N ALA A 41 4.70 -7.91 -1.16
CA ALA A 41 4.61 -8.56 -2.47
C ALA A 41 6.00 -8.90 -3.04
N ALA A 42 6.97 -7.98 -2.91
CA ALA A 42 8.34 -8.23 -3.32
C ALA A 42 9.01 -9.35 -2.52
N ALA A 43 8.82 -9.37 -1.19
CA ALA A 43 9.31 -10.44 -0.33
C ALA A 43 8.65 -11.78 -0.63
N GLY A 44 7.32 -11.79 -0.81
CA GLY A 44 6.56 -12.98 -1.18
C GLY A 44 7.02 -13.57 -2.53
N ARG A 45 7.31 -12.72 -3.51
CA ARG A 45 7.87 -13.15 -4.81
C ARG A 45 9.19 -13.88 -4.65
N GLN A 46 10.09 -13.34 -3.83
CA GLN A 46 11.37 -14.00 -3.56
C GLN A 46 11.17 -15.35 -2.86
N ALA A 47 10.36 -15.38 -1.81
CA ALA A 47 10.08 -16.61 -1.06
C ALA A 47 9.45 -17.71 -1.92
N VAL A 48 8.53 -17.35 -2.82
CA VAL A 48 7.93 -18.30 -3.78
C VAL A 48 8.99 -18.81 -4.76
N SER A 49 9.85 -17.94 -5.30
CA SER A 49 10.93 -18.35 -6.18
C SER A 49 11.84 -19.38 -5.49
N ASP A 50 12.30 -19.07 -4.28
CA ASP A 50 13.19 -19.93 -3.49
C ASP A 50 12.54 -21.29 -3.19
N ALA A 51 11.25 -21.30 -2.86
CA ALA A 51 10.50 -22.53 -2.60
C ALA A 51 10.41 -23.44 -3.83
N PHE A 52 10.19 -22.87 -5.02
CA PHE A 52 10.21 -23.63 -6.27
C PHE A 52 11.61 -24.14 -6.61
N ASP A 53 12.64 -23.34 -6.34
CA ASP A 53 14.03 -23.75 -6.61
C ASP A 53 14.40 -24.96 -5.73
N VAL A 54 14.01 -24.97 -4.45
CA VAL A 54 14.15 -26.14 -3.57
C VAL A 54 13.37 -27.34 -4.09
N LEU A 55 12.10 -27.16 -4.47
CA LEU A 55 11.27 -28.23 -5.02
C LEU A 55 11.93 -28.89 -6.24
N PHE A 56 12.50 -28.08 -7.12
CA PHE A 56 13.16 -28.55 -8.34
C PHE A 56 14.48 -29.26 -8.04
N ILE A 57 15.28 -28.76 -7.11
CA ILE A 57 16.50 -29.44 -6.66
C ILE A 57 16.15 -30.84 -6.13
N GLU A 58 15.19 -30.96 -5.21
CA GLU A 58 14.77 -32.24 -4.64
C GLU A 58 14.22 -33.20 -5.71
N ALA A 59 13.39 -32.70 -6.63
CA ALA A 59 12.84 -33.49 -7.71
C ALA A 59 13.93 -34.05 -8.65
N THR A 60 14.99 -33.28 -8.91
CA THR A 60 16.13 -33.76 -9.71
C THR A 60 17.02 -34.78 -8.98
N ALA A 61 17.14 -34.67 -7.66
CA ALA A 61 17.99 -35.57 -6.85
C ALA A 61 17.47 -37.02 -6.84
N GLY A 62 16.16 -37.21 -6.97
CA GLY A 62 15.52 -38.54 -6.91
C GLY A 62 15.72 -39.42 -8.15
N GLY A 63 16.35 -38.94 -9.22
CA GLY A 63 16.54 -39.71 -10.45
C GLY A 63 15.22 -40.10 -11.16
N TRP A 64 14.13 -39.40 -10.86
CA TRP A 64 12.82 -39.63 -11.47
C TRP A 64 12.83 -39.22 -12.95
N GLN A 65 12.48 -40.15 -13.83
CA GLN A 65 12.55 -39.97 -15.29
C GLN A 65 11.33 -40.56 -16.02
N GLY A 66 11.16 -40.15 -17.27
CA GLY A 66 10.10 -40.59 -18.18
C GLY A 66 8.94 -39.60 -18.26
N ARG A 67 7.94 -39.92 -19.10
CA ARG A 67 6.85 -38.99 -19.44
C ARG A 67 6.14 -38.36 -18.24
N ALA A 68 5.88 -39.14 -17.19
CA ALA A 68 5.23 -38.62 -15.99
C ALA A 68 6.09 -37.55 -15.28
N ALA A 69 7.42 -37.74 -15.27
CA ALA A 69 8.35 -36.73 -14.74
C ALA A 69 8.34 -35.48 -15.63
N ASP A 70 8.41 -35.65 -16.95
CA ASP A 70 8.41 -34.53 -17.90
C ASP A 70 7.13 -33.68 -17.82
N ASP A 71 5.98 -34.33 -17.70
CA ASP A 71 4.68 -33.66 -17.59
C ASP A 71 4.55 -32.92 -16.26
N TRP A 72 5.01 -33.53 -15.15
CA TRP A 72 5.07 -32.86 -13.85
C TRP A 72 6.00 -31.64 -13.89
N TRP A 73 7.18 -31.78 -14.50
CA TRP A 73 8.15 -30.67 -14.66
C TRP A 73 7.54 -29.49 -15.39
N ARG A 74 6.84 -29.76 -16.51
CA ARG A 74 6.15 -28.73 -17.28
C ARG A 74 5.09 -28.03 -16.43
N GLN A 75 4.22 -28.79 -15.77
CA GLN A 75 3.17 -28.25 -14.91
C GLN A 75 3.72 -27.40 -13.76
N ALA A 76 4.78 -27.87 -13.10
CA ALA A 76 5.40 -27.14 -11.99
C ALA A 76 6.10 -25.85 -12.47
N ALA A 77 6.75 -25.89 -13.63
CA ALA A 77 7.34 -24.70 -14.25
C ALA A 77 6.27 -23.67 -14.66
N ASP A 78 5.17 -24.12 -15.27
CA ASP A 78 4.04 -23.28 -15.63
C ASP A 78 3.39 -22.66 -14.37
N GLN A 79 3.21 -23.44 -13.31
CA GLN A 79 2.68 -22.95 -12.03
C GLN A 79 3.62 -21.91 -11.40
N ARG A 80 4.93 -22.12 -11.43
CA ARG A 80 5.93 -21.14 -10.96
C ARG A 80 5.81 -19.84 -11.75
N ALA A 81 5.78 -19.92 -13.08
CA ALA A 81 5.67 -18.77 -13.95
C ALA A 81 4.37 -17.99 -13.69
N ALA A 82 3.23 -18.67 -13.60
CA ALA A 82 1.94 -18.05 -13.30
C ALA A 82 1.93 -17.36 -11.93
N THR A 83 2.44 -18.04 -10.89
CA THR A 83 2.45 -17.51 -9.52
C THR A 83 3.36 -16.29 -9.41
N LEU A 84 4.57 -16.35 -9.98
CA LEU A 84 5.48 -15.21 -10.00
C LEU A 84 4.91 -14.05 -10.84
N GLY A 85 4.24 -14.36 -11.96
CA GLY A 85 3.55 -13.36 -12.79
C GLY A 85 2.45 -12.60 -12.03
N HIS A 86 1.65 -13.28 -11.21
CA HIS A 86 0.65 -12.62 -10.36
C HIS A 86 1.29 -11.69 -9.32
N LEU A 87 2.41 -12.08 -8.73
CA LEU A 87 3.12 -11.24 -7.76
C LEU A 87 3.78 -10.03 -8.44
N GLU A 88 4.33 -10.21 -9.64
CA GLU A 88 4.88 -9.13 -10.47
C GLU A 88 3.79 -8.11 -10.86
N ALA A 89 2.60 -8.59 -11.22
CA ALA A 89 1.44 -7.74 -11.50
C ALA A 89 1.04 -6.93 -10.28
N CYS A 90 0.93 -7.56 -9.09
CA CYS A 90 0.63 -6.87 -7.84
C CYS A 90 1.67 -5.79 -7.50
N VAL A 91 2.96 -6.09 -7.67
CA VAL A 91 4.05 -5.12 -7.50
C VAL A 91 3.90 -3.93 -8.47
N THR A 92 3.56 -4.20 -9.72
CA THR A 92 3.34 -3.17 -10.74
C THR A 92 2.15 -2.29 -10.41
N GLU A 93 1.04 -2.89 -9.98
CA GLU A 93 -0.15 -2.18 -9.51
C GLU A 93 0.17 -1.29 -8.31
N CYS A 94 0.88 -1.81 -7.30
CA CYS A 94 1.28 -1.01 -6.13
C CYS A 94 2.16 0.17 -6.53
N ARG A 95 3.13 -0.01 -7.43
CA ARG A 95 3.94 1.09 -7.96
C ARG A 95 3.10 2.12 -8.71
N GLY A 96 2.11 1.66 -9.50
CA GLY A 96 1.17 2.53 -10.19
C GLY A 96 0.32 3.35 -9.23
N LEU A 97 -0.14 2.76 -8.12
CA LEU A 97 -0.89 3.46 -7.08
C LEU A 97 -0.04 4.52 -6.35
N LEU A 98 1.27 4.28 -6.20
CA LEU A 98 2.20 5.24 -5.60
C LEU A 98 2.55 6.39 -6.56
N ALA A 99 2.59 6.12 -7.86
CA ALA A 99 2.93 7.10 -8.89
C ALA A 99 1.86 8.20 -8.99
N GLY A 100 2.07 9.30 -8.26
CA GLY A 100 1.16 10.47 -8.26
C GLY A 100 0.49 10.73 -6.91
N GLN A 101 0.82 9.99 -5.85
CA GLN A 101 0.35 10.29 -4.51
C GLN A 101 1.28 11.30 -3.83
N SER A 102 0.70 12.31 -3.19
CA SER A 102 1.44 13.22 -2.31
C SER A 102 1.78 12.53 -1.00
N GLU A 103 3.00 12.75 -0.49
CA GLU A 103 3.45 12.27 0.83
C GLU A 103 2.61 12.87 1.97
N LEU A 104 2.21 14.13 1.80
CA LEU A 104 1.39 14.87 2.76
C LEU A 104 0.03 15.19 2.15
N VAL A 105 -1.02 15.06 2.96
CA VAL A 105 -2.41 15.38 2.62
C VAL A 105 -3.02 16.29 3.68
N GLY A 106 -4.14 16.95 3.36
CA GLY A 106 -4.86 17.74 4.35
C GLY A 106 -5.45 16.88 5.47
N LEU A 107 -5.67 17.45 6.65
CA LEU A 107 -6.25 16.74 7.80
C LEU A 107 -7.64 16.12 7.48
N ASP A 108 -8.43 16.82 6.67
CA ASP A 108 -9.77 16.38 6.25
C ASP A 108 -9.73 15.37 5.09
N ASP A 109 -8.55 15.09 4.52
CA ASP A 109 -8.41 14.11 3.45
C ASP A 109 -8.61 12.68 3.99
N PRO A 110 -9.46 11.85 3.38
CA PRO A 110 -9.66 10.47 3.81
C PRO A 110 -8.37 9.64 3.82
N ARG A 111 -7.38 9.98 2.98
CA ARG A 111 -6.07 9.32 2.93
C ARG A 111 -5.20 9.58 4.18
N ALA A 112 -5.54 10.58 4.98
CA ALA A 112 -4.91 10.81 6.29
C ALA A 112 -5.32 9.75 7.32
N ARG A 113 -6.44 9.05 7.10
CA ARG A 113 -6.97 8.03 8.01
C ARG A 113 -6.41 6.68 7.62
N HIS A 114 -6.08 5.86 8.62
CA HIS A 114 -5.72 4.47 8.37
C HIS A 114 -6.96 3.77 7.79
N PRO A 115 -6.87 3.08 6.65
CA PRO A 115 -7.92 2.16 6.27
C PRO A 115 -8.06 1.17 7.43
N GLY A 116 -9.25 1.08 8.02
CA GLY A 116 -9.52 0.09 9.06
C GLY A 116 -9.20 -1.31 8.53
N PRO A 117 -9.10 -2.33 9.40
CA PRO A 117 -8.88 -3.70 8.94
C PRO A 117 -9.92 -4.02 7.86
N ALA A 118 -9.44 -4.51 6.71
CA ALA A 118 -10.34 -4.99 5.67
C ALA A 118 -11.28 -6.01 6.33
N GLN A 119 -12.60 -5.77 6.25
CA GLN A 119 -13.56 -6.76 6.73
C GLN A 119 -13.23 -8.06 5.99
N ALA A 120 -12.85 -9.10 6.74
CA ALA A 120 -12.56 -10.39 6.16
C ALA A 120 -13.80 -10.83 5.39
N VAL A 121 -13.73 -10.81 4.05
CA VAL A 121 -14.76 -11.39 3.21
C VAL A 121 -14.79 -12.87 3.58
N PRO A 122 -15.91 -13.40 4.11
CA PRO A 122 -15.98 -14.81 4.44
C PRO A 122 -15.65 -15.62 3.19
N LEU A 123 -14.56 -16.40 3.24
CA LEU A 123 -14.29 -17.39 2.22
C LEU A 123 -15.51 -18.32 2.22
N ALA A 124 -16.30 -18.31 1.14
CA ALA A 124 -17.38 -19.26 0.98
C ALA A 124 -16.81 -20.66 1.19
N PRO A 125 -17.44 -21.51 2.02
CA PRO A 125 -16.93 -22.86 2.23
C PRO A 125 -16.86 -23.55 0.87
N ALA A 126 -15.66 -23.99 0.49
CA ALA A 126 -15.43 -24.80 -0.69
C ALA A 126 -16.39 -25.99 -0.59
N GLY A 127 -17.42 -25.98 -1.42
CA GLY A 127 -18.40 -27.05 -1.47
C GLY A 127 -17.67 -28.34 -1.79
N ARG A 128 -17.64 -29.28 -0.84
CA ARG A 128 -17.31 -30.67 -1.12
C ARG A 128 -18.28 -31.16 -2.20
N ARG A 129 -17.76 -31.53 -3.36
CA ARG A 129 -18.38 -32.50 -4.25
C ARG A 129 -17.51 -33.73 -4.30
#